data_AF-A0A7K2MIA0-F1
#
_entry.id   AF-A0A7K2MIA0-F1
#
_cell.length_a   1.000
_cell.length_b   1.000
_cell.length_c   1.000
_cell.angle_alpha   90.00
_cell.angle_beta   90.00
_cell.angle_gamma   90.00
#
_symmetry.space_group_name_H-M   'P 1'
#
loop_
_entity.id
_entity.type
_entity.pdbx_description
1 polymer ?
#
loop_
_entity_poly.entity_id
_entity_poly.type
_entity_poly.pdbx_seq_one_letter_code
_entity_poly.pdbx_strand_id
1 'polypeptide(L)'
;VDAGALAADCVALADDALVSAQRLAEWVTRAPELEEEVALANIGLDLLGQARLLYSRAGQVDGTGRDEDAYAYFREADDFRNVRLAELPGGDFAFTVVRLLVLSSWRLAHFRRLETHPDPVLAAVAAKGVK
;
A
#
# COMPACT_ATOMS: atom_id res chain seq x y z
N VAL A 1 -20.20 7.72 -7.15
CA VAL A 1 -19.10 8.01 -6.21
C VAL A 1 -18.54 9.36 -6.60
N ASP A 2 -18.24 10.23 -5.64
CA ASP A 2 -17.53 11.47 -5.93
C ASP A 2 -16.13 11.13 -6.47
N ALA A 3 -15.76 11.66 -7.64
CA ALA A 3 -14.52 11.29 -8.31
C ALA A 3 -13.27 11.75 -7.53
N GLY A 4 -13.33 12.94 -6.93
CA GLY A 4 -12.24 13.46 -6.10
C GLY A 4 -12.02 12.62 -4.85
N ALA A 5 -13.10 12.26 -4.16
CA ALA A 5 -13.05 11.39 -2.98
C ALA A 5 -12.49 10.00 -3.32
N LEU A 6 -12.95 9.38 -4.41
CA LEU A 6 -12.45 8.08 -4.85
C LEU A 6 -10.95 8.13 -5.21
N ALA A 7 -10.52 9.17 -5.92
CA ALA A 7 -9.11 9.34 -6.24
C ALA A 7 -8.27 9.52 -4.98
N ALA A 8 -8.73 10.32 -4.01
CA ALA A 8 -8.05 10.51 -2.74
C ALA A 8 -7.93 9.21 -1.93
N ASP A 9 -9.00 8.40 -1.87
CA ASP A 9 -8.99 7.09 -1.21
C ASP A 9 -8.00 6.14 -1.89
N CYS A 10 -7.99 6.08 -3.22
CA CYS A 10 -7.02 5.29 -3.98
C CYS A 10 -5.58 5.72 -3.68
N VAL A 11 -5.28 7.02 -3.70
CA VAL A 11 -3.94 7.55 -3.41
C VAL A 11 -3.51 7.21 -1.99
N ALA A 12 -4.35 7.44 -0.98
CA ALA A 12 -3.99 7.13 0.41
C ALA A 12 -3.66 5.64 0.61
N LEU A 13 -4.48 4.75 0.05
CA LEU A 13 -4.26 3.29 0.16
C LEU A 13 -3.04 2.81 -0.63
N ALA A 14 -2.75 3.46 -1.76
CA ALA A 14 -1.57 3.19 -2.57
C ALA A 14 -0.29 3.67 -1.87
N ASP A 15 -0.31 4.85 -1.26
CA ASP A 15 0.80 5.42 -0.51
C ASP A 15 1.17 4.51 0.67
N ASP A 16 0.18 4.05 1.44
CA ASP A 16 0.39 3.06 2.51
C ASP A 16 1.11 1.81 2.01
N ALA A 17 0.68 1.29 0.86
CA ALA A 17 1.20 0.07 0.29
C ALA A 17 2.61 0.26 -0.28
N LEU A 18 2.85 1.35 -1.02
CA LEU A 18 4.15 1.67 -1.60
C LEU A 18 5.20 1.89 -0.50
N VAL A 19 4.89 2.71 0.50
CA VAL A 19 5.82 3.01 1.59
C VAL A 19 6.10 1.76 2.42
N SER A 20 5.09 0.94 2.70
CA SER A 20 5.29 -0.32 3.41
C SER A 20 6.13 -1.30 2.58
N ALA A 21 5.89 -1.42 1.27
CA ALA A 21 6.69 -2.25 0.38
C ALA A 21 8.17 -1.83 0.38
N GLN A 22 8.44 -0.53 0.32
CA GLN A 22 9.79 0.02 0.41
C GLN A 22 10.48 -0.36 1.72
N ARG A 23 9.74 -0.25 2.84
CA ARG A 23 10.26 -0.60 4.16
C ARG A 23 10.52 -2.10 4.33
N LEU A 24 9.78 -2.96 3.64
CA LEU A 24 10.03 -4.40 3.63
C LEU A 24 11.21 -4.74 2.72
N ALA A 25 11.40 -4.03 1.61
CA ALA A 25 12.56 -4.22 0.73
C ALA A 25 13.90 -3.93 1.44
N GLU A 26 13.91 -3.03 2.43
CA GLU A 26 15.09 -2.75 3.27
C GLU A 26 15.58 -3.97 4.08
N TRP A 27 14.78 -5.05 4.18
CA TRP A 27 15.15 -6.30 4.85
C TRP A 27 15.84 -7.32 3.94
N VAL A 28 15.84 -7.11 2.62
CA VAL A 28 16.56 -7.97 1.69
C VAL A 28 18.05 -7.91 2.02
N THR A 29 18.68 -9.07 2.20
CA THR A 29 20.04 -9.31 2.72
C THR A 29 20.27 -8.97 4.21
N ARG A 30 19.20 -8.68 4.97
CA ARG A 30 19.27 -8.21 6.37
C ARG A 30 18.35 -8.96 7.34
N ALA A 31 17.49 -9.85 6.85
CA ALA A 31 16.60 -10.65 7.69
C ALA A 31 17.39 -11.67 8.54
N PRO A 32 16.82 -12.13 9.68
CA PRO A 32 17.49 -13.11 10.54
C PRO A 32 17.80 -14.42 9.83
N GLU A 33 16.86 -14.93 9.04
CA GLU A 33 17.03 -16.13 8.20
C GLU A 33 16.42 -15.89 6.81
N LEU A 34 16.70 -16.83 5.89
CA LEU A 34 16.26 -16.74 4.50
C LEU A 34 14.74 -16.86 4.36
N GLU A 35 14.11 -17.66 5.21
CA GLU A 35 12.66 -17.87 5.21
C GLU A 35 11.91 -16.57 5.51
N GLU A 36 12.32 -15.81 6.53
CA GLU A 36 11.79 -14.50 6.86
C GLU A 36 12.06 -13.50 5.73
N GLU A 37 13.25 -13.54 5.12
CA GLU A 37 13.57 -12.66 3.98
C GLU A 37 12.56 -12.88 2.83
N VAL A 38 12.38 -14.13 2.41
CA VAL A 38 11.46 -14.49 1.33
C VAL A 38 10.02 -14.13 1.70
N ALA A 39 9.61 -14.35 2.96
CA ALA A 39 8.29 -13.96 3.43
C ALA A 39 8.07 -12.45 3.36
N LEU A 40 9.00 -11.64 3.88
CA LEU A 40 8.90 -10.17 3.83
C LEU A 40 8.96 -9.64 2.39
N ALA A 41 9.79 -10.22 1.53
CA ALA A 41 9.88 -9.85 0.11
C ALA A 41 8.56 -10.14 -0.64
N ASN A 42 7.93 -11.29 -0.39
CA ASN A 42 6.64 -11.63 -1.00
C ASN A 42 5.53 -10.67 -0.55
N ILE A 43 5.48 -10.34 0.74
CA ILE A 43 4.52 -9.35 1.26
C ILE A 43 4.78 -7.97 0.63
N GLY A 44 6.05 -7.56 0.52
CA GLY A 44 6.43 -6.33 -0.16
C GLY A 44 5.98 -6.30 -1.63
N LEU A 45 6.14 -7.41 -2.34
CA LEU A 45 5.73 -7.52 -3.74
C LEU A 45 4.19 -7.44 -3.91
N ASP A 46 3.43 -8.07 -3.02
CA ASP A 46 1.97 -7.97 -3.01
C ASP A 46 1.50 -6.54 -2.75
N LEU A 47 2.11 -5.85 -1.78
CA LEU A 47 1.83 -4.44 -1.48
C LEU A 47 2.18 -3.54 -2.67
N LEU A 48 3.33 -3.75 -3.31
CA LEU A 48 3.70 -3.02 -4.52
C LEU A 48 2.68 -3.23 -5.64
N GLY A 49 2.20 -4.46 -5.83
CA GLY A 49 1.13 -4.78 -6.77
C GLY A 49 -0.18 -4.04 -6.47
N GLN A 50 -0.54 -3.90 -5.18
CA GLN A 50 -1.70 -3.10 -4.78
C GLN A 50 -1.51 -1.61 -5.09
N ALA A 51 -0.35 -1.04 -4.75
CA ALA A 51 -0.04 0.38 -4.98
C ALA A 51 -0.18 0.76 -6.47
N ARG A 52 0.39 -0.06 -7.35
CA ARG A 52 0.33 0.08 -8.81
C ARG A 52 -1.10 0.19 -9.35
N LEU A 53 -1.95 -0.76 -8.95
CA LEU A 53 -3.37 -0.79 -9.35
C LEU A 53 -4.14 0.43 -8.83
N LEU A 54 -3.88 0.83 -7.59
CA LEU A 54 -4.58 1.95 -6.95
C LEU A 54 -4.16 3.31 -7.55
N TYR A 55 -2.86 3.55 -7.79
CA TYR A 55 -2.42 4.78 -8.46
C TYR A 55 -2.94 4.90 -9.89
N SER A 56 -2.88 3.80 -10.65
CA SER A 56 -3.46 3.75 -11.99
C SER A 56 -4.95 4.08 -11.96
N ARG A 57 -5.68 3.61 -10.94
CA ARG A 57 -7.09 3.97 -10.76
C ARG A 57 -7.28 5.43 -10.39
N ALA A 58 -6.45 5.97 -9.50
CA ALA A 58 -6.53 7.37 -9.08
C ALA A 58 -6.41 8.33 -10.28
N GLY A 59 -5.42 8.12 -11.16
CA GLY A 59 -5.23 8.95 -12.35
C GLY A 59 -6.33 8.83 -13.41
N GLN A 60 -7.04 7.70 -13.45
CA GLN A 60 -8.22 7.54 -14.31
C GLN A 60 -9.42 8.31 -13.79
N VAL A 61 -9.58 8.38 -12.45
CA VAL A 61 -10.77 8.93 -11.81
C VAL A 61 -10.65 10.44 -11.58
N ASP A 62 -9.45 10.94 -11.23
CA ASP A 62 -9.21 12.37 -11.04
C ASP A 62 -9.12 13.16 -12.36
N GLY A 63 -9.09 12.47 -13.50
CA GLY A 63 -9.02 13.04 -14.84
C GLY A 63 -7.65 13.62 -15.20
N THR A 64 -6.62 13.47 -14.35
CA THR A 64 -5.27 13.95 -14.67
C THR A 64 -4.54 13.01 -15.62
N GLY A 65 -4.96 11.74 -15.69
CA GLY A 65 -4.29 10.72 -16.51
C GLY A 65 -2.89 10.35 -16.01
N ARG A 66 -2.59 10.62 -14.74
CA ARG A 66 -1.30 10.27 -14.13
C ARG A 66 -1.21 8.76 -13.99
N ASP A 67 -0.09 8.17 -14.37
CA ASP A 67 0.18 6.75 -14.19
C ASP A 67 0.80 6.46 -12.82
N GLU A 68 1.02 5.18 -12.54
CA GLU A 68 1.61 4.72 -11.29
C GLU A 68 2.98 5.33 -11.00
N ASP A 69 3.80 5.54 -12.04
CA ASP A 69 5.13 6.11 -11.90
C ASP A 69 5.06 7.61 -11.54
N ALA A 70 4.15 8.37 -12.16
CA ALA A 70 3.94 9.76 -11.82
C ALA A 70 3.51 9.95 -10.36
N TYR A 71 2.66 9.05 -9.85
CA TYR A 71 2.30 9.05 -8.44
C TYR A 71 3.45 8.57 -7.53
N ALA A 72 4.22 7.57 -7.93
CA ALA A 72 5.26 7.01 -7.08
C ALA A 72 6.52 7.88 -6.97
N TYR A 73 6.92 8.54 -8.07
CA TYR A 73 8.25 9.15 -8.19
C TYR A 73 8.26 10.68 -8.34
N PHE A 74 7.17 11.31 -8.78
CA PHE A 74 7.14 12.76 -9.07
C PHE A 74 6.30 13.58 -8.08
N ARG A 75 6.03 13.02 -6.90
CA ARG A 75 5.42 13.71 -5.77
C ARG A 75 6.46 14.02 -4.71
N GLU A 76 6.33 15.17 -4.07
CA GLU A 76 7.16 15.54 -2.92
C GLU A 76 6.65 14.84 -1.65
N ALA A 77 7.46 14.83 -0.59
CA ALA A 77 7.11 14.17 0.67
C ALA A 77 5.78 14.65 1.27
N ASP A 78 5.46 15.95 1.13
CA ASP A 78 4.22 16.55 1.65
C ASP A 78 2.97 16.16 0.84
N ASP A 79 3.15 15.60 -0.36
CA ASP A 79 2.06 15.14 -1.21
C ASP A 79 1.63 13.69 -0.90
N PHE A 80 2.44 12.95 -0.14
CA PHE A 80 2.12 11.60 0.31
C PHE A 80 1.07 11.60 1.42
N ARG A 81 0.13 10.66 1.33
CA ARG A 81 -1.06 10.51 2.18
C ARG A 81 -1.06 9.19 2.93
N ASN A 82 0.06 8.49 3.00
CA ASN A 82 0.19 7.30 3.83
C ASN A 82 -0.03 7.62 5.31
N VAL A 83 -0.49 6.64 6.06
CA VAL A 83 -0.51 6.68 7.51
C VAL A 83 0.92 6.76 8.04
N ARG A 84 1.11 7.49 9.14
CA ARG A 84 2.42 7.62 9.80
C ARG A 84 3.02 6.29 10.23
N LEU A 85 2.17 5.27 10.45
CA LEU A 85 2.60 3.92 10.79
C LEU A 85 3.39 3.26 9.63
N ALA A 86 3.02 3.51 8.38
CA ALA A 86 3.68 2.92 7.21
C ALA A 86 5.13 3.44 7.07
N GLU A 87 5.35 4.73 7.30
CA GLU A 87 6.65 5.38 7.09
C GLU A 87 7.66 5.22 8.24
N LEU A 88 7.26 4.63 9.38
CA LEU A 88 8.18 4.40 10.50
C LEU A 88 9.47 3.71 10.04
N PRO A 89 10.63 4.00 10.67
CA PRO A 89 11.91 3.42 10.25
C PRO A 89 11.94 1.90 10.42
N GLY A 90 12.83 1.23 9.69
CA GLY A 90 13.21 -0.16 9.94
C GLY A 90 13.98 -0.26 11.25
N GLY A 91 13.29 -0.57 12.34
CA GLY A 91 13.91 -0.89 13.63
C GLY A 91 14.56 -2.28 13.61
N ASP A 92 14.48 -2.99 14.73
CA ASP A 92 14.81 -4.41 14.74
C ASP A 92 13.69 -5.26 14.09
N PHE A 93 13.92 -6.57 14.00
CA PHE A 93 12.99 -7.49 13.37
C PHE A 93 11.65 -7.53 14.13
N ALA A 94 11.68 -7.52 15.46
CA ALA A 94 10.48 -7.52 16.30
C ALA A 94 9.63 -6.27 16.05
N PHE A 95 10.26 -5.09 15.95
CA PHE A 95 9.59 -3.85 15.59
C PHE A 95 8.92 -3.94 14.21
N THR A 96 9.61 -4.51 13.23
CA THR A 96 9.06 -4.71 11.88
C THR A 96 7.84 -5.63 11.90
N VAL A 97 7.92 -6.75 12.61
CA VAL A 97 6.81 -7.71 12.73
C VAL A 97 5.60 -7.06 13.41
N VAL A 98 5.79 -6.30 14.49
CA VAL A 98 4.69 -5.60 15.18
C VAL A 98 4.07 -4.54 14.27
N ARG A 99 4.88 -3.72 13.59
CA ARG A 99 4.38 -2.72 12.65
C ARG A 99 3.56 -3.38 11.53
N LEU A 100 4.09 -4.45 10.95
CA LEU A 100 3.42 -5.21 9.89
C LEU A 100 2.10 -5.80 10.39
N LEU A 101 2.08 -6.41 11.58
CA LEU A 101 0.87 -6.96 12.20
C LEU A 101 -0.21 -5.89 12.38
N VAL A 102 0.15 -4.72 12.91
CA VAL A 102 -0.81 -3.62 13.15
C VAL A 102 -1.35 -3.07 11.83
N LEU A 103 -0.47 -2.81 10.85
CA LEU A 103 -0.88 -2.35 9.52
C LEU A 103 -1.79 -3.37 8.84
N SER A 104 -1.41 -4.64 8.82
CA SER A 104 -2.19 -5.72 8.20
C SER A 104 -3.55 -5.90 8.89
N SER A 105 -3.61 -5.80 10.22
CA SER A 105 -4.87 -5.90 10.96
C SER A 105 -5.82 -4.75 10.63
N TRP A 106 -5.30 -3.53 10.55
CA TRP A 106 -6.09 -2.37 10.14
C TRP A 106 -6.54 -2.47 8.68
N ARG A 107 -5.63 -2.80 7.75
CA ARG A 107 -5.93 -2.98 6.32
C ARG A 107 -6.97 -4.07 6.11
N LEU A 108 -6.89 -5.20 6.81
CA LEU A 108 -7.88 -6.26 6.75
C LEU A 108 -9.28 -5.76 7.14
N ALA A 109 -9.39 -5.04 8.26
CA ALA A 109 -10.67 -4.48 8.69
C ALA A 109 -11.21 -3.43 7.71
N HIS A 110 -10.34 -2.62 7.14
CA HIS A 110 -10.70 -1.60 6.16
C HIS A 110 -11.13 -2.23 4.82
N PHE A 111 -10.35 -3.17 4.30
CA PHE A 111 -10.60 -3.84 3.02
C PHE A 111 -11.88 -4.66 3.04
N ARG A 112 -12.20 -5.35 4.14
CA ARG A 112 -13.51 -6.02 4.29
C ARG A 112 -14.71 -5.10 4.07
N ARG A 113 -14.58 -3.81 4.40
CA ARG A 113 -15.63 -2.81 4.15
C ARG A 113 -15.62 -2.32 2.71
N LEU A 114 -14.46 -2.33 2.06
CA LEU A 114 -14.29 -1.90 0.67
C LEU A 114 -14.62 -2.99 -0.35
N GLU A 115 -14.74 -4.27 0.04
CA GLU A 115 -15.17 -5.35 -0.86
C GLU A 115 -16.52 -5.07 -1.54
N THR A 116 -17.40 -4.31 -0.89
CA THR A 116 -18.70 -3.88 -1.44
C THR A 116 -18.69 -2.46 -2.01
N HIS A 117 -17.50 -1.88 -2.23
CA HIS A 117 -17.39 -0.52 -2.74
C HIS A 117 -17.96 -0.42 -4.17
N PRO A 118 -18.71 0.63 -4.53
CA PRO A 118 -19.29 0.79 -5.87
C PRO A 118 -18.26 0.95 -7.00
N ASP A 119 -17.02 1.33 -6.69
CA ASP A 119 -15.92 1.29 -7.65
C ASP A 119 -15.37 -0.15 -7.78
N PRO A 120 -15.43 -0.76 -8.99
CA PRO A 120 -15.07 -2.16 -9.18
C PRO A 120 -13.58 -2.43 -9.00
N VAL A 121 -12.71 -1.44 -9.26
CA VAL A 121 -11.26 -1.61 -9.12
C VAL A 121 -10.90 -1.61 -7.64
N LEU A 122 -11.41 -0.64 -6.86
CA LEU A 122 -11.19 -0.58 -5.43
C LEU A 122 -11.75 -1.83 -4.72
N ALA A 123 -12.95 -2.28 -5.09
CA ALA A 123 -13.55 -3.50 -4.56
C ALA A 123 -12.71 -4.75 -4.89
N ALA A 124 -12.18 -4.85 -6.10
CA ALA A 124 -11.32 -5.97 -6.51
C ALA A 124 -9.97 -5.98 -5.76
N VAL A 125 -9.33 -4.82 -5.59
CA VAL A 125 -8.09 -4.69 -4.80
C VAL A 125 -8.36 -5.09 -3.35
N ALA A 126 -9.46 -4.63 -2.76
CA ALA A 126 -9.86 -4.98 -1.41
C ALA A 126 -10.12 -6.49 -1.26
N ALA A 127 -10.91 -7.09 -2.16
CA ALA A 127 -11.22 -8.52 -2.13
C ALA A 127 -9.97 -9.41 -2.32
N LYS A 128 -8.97 -8.93 -3.08
CA LYS A 128 -7.67 -9.59 -3.16
C LYS A 128 -6.88 -9.43 -1.87
N GLY A 129 -6.82 -8.22 -1.29
CA GLY A 129 -6.03 -7.95 -0.09
C GLY A 129 -6.62 -8.50 1.22
N VAL A 130 -7.86 -8.99 1.23
CA VAL A 130 -8.44 -9.75 2.36
C VAL A 130 -7.92 -11.19 2.43
N LYS A 131 -7.42 -11.73 1.30
CA LYS A 131 -6.93 -13.11 1.17
C LYS A 131 -5.43 -13.17 1.36
#